data_AF-A0A850B878-F1
#
_entry.id   AF-A0A850B878-F1
#
_cell.length_a   1.000
_cell.length_b   1.000
_cell.length_c   1.000
_cell.angle_alpha   90.00
_cell.angle_beta   90.00
_cell.angle_gamma   90.00
#
_symmetry.space_group_name_H-M   'P 1'
#
loop_
_entity.id
_entity.type
_entity.pdbx_description
1 polymer ?
#
loop_
_entity_poly.entity_id
_entity_poly.type
_entity_poly.pdbx_seq_one_letter_code
_entity_poly.pdbx_strand_id
1 'polypeptide(L)'
;MRFIFVLPAVALFLSPAAVAEARPFRVGDIPNGDKNGCLNCHGDTKGSTRTDFGSDAQNFLTGGGGVQVQHVDWAPLCPLDSDGDGWTNGKELGDPDCTWTSGDPNPNAFVWNPGDPNSHPLPVCDNGKLDADEPCEGSMLSETDCASVGAGEGTLACTADCKFDYSGCSEPPGDAASSGGPDFTAGEEEGGCNSTGLGAPGGGTAALAAAFGLAIHRWITRRRRIARG
;
A
#
# COMPACT_ATOMS: atom_id res chain seq x y z
N MET A 1 32.01 -44.21 -44.60
CA MET A 1 31.39 -43.84 -43.32
C MET A 1 30.71 -42.49 -43.48
N ARG A 2 29.39 -42.41 -43.30
CA ARG A 2 28.61 -41.16 -43.39
C ARG A 2 28.60 -40.50 -42.01
N PHE A 3 29.20 -39.32 -41.88
CA PHE A 3 29.17 -38.55 -40.64
C PHE A 3 27.88 -37.73 -40.58
N ILE A 4 26.98 -38.10 -39.67
CA ILE A 4 25.76 -37.33 -39.37
C ILE A 4 26.16 -36.23 -38.40
N PHE A 5 26.15 -34.97 -38.85
CA PHE A 5 26.36 -33.81 -37.98
C PHE A 5 25.02 -33.40 -37.36
N VAL A 6 24.83 -33.68 -36.07
CA VAL A 6 23.72 -33.17 -35.29
C VAL A 6 24.08 -31.75 -34.85
N LEU A 7 23.43 -30.74 -35.42
CA LEU A 7 23.51 -29.36 -34.94
C LEU A 7 22.65 -29.24 -33.67
N PRO A 8 23.17 -28.76 -32.53
CA PRO A 8 22.34 -28.44 -31.38
C PRO A 8 21.56 -27.17 -31.71
N ALA A 9 20.25 -27.31 -31.95
CA ALA A 9 19.35 -26.17 -32.02
C ALA A 9 19.21 -25.58 -30.61
N VAL A 10 19.98 -24.55 -30.29
CA VAL A 10 19.77 -23.74 -29.09
C VAL A 10 18.56 -22.86 -29.37
N ALA A 11 17.38 -23.30 -28.90
CA ALA A 11 16.18 -22.48 -28.92
C ALA A 11 16.37 -21.32 -27.92
N LEU A 12 16.57 -20.12 -28.43
CA LEU A 12 16.59 -18.89 -27.64
C LEU A 12 15.13 -18.59 -27.26
N PHE A 13 14.71 -19.01 -26.05
CA PHE A 13 13.41 -18.64 -25.50
C PHE A 13 13.44 -17.15 -25.17
N LEU A 14 12.87 -16.34 -26.07
CA LEU A 14 12.60 -14.93 -25.81
C LEU A 14 11.39 -14.90 -24.86
N SER A 15 11.63 -14.87 -23.55
CA SER A 15 10.55 -14.65 -22.58
C SER A 15 9.94 -13.28 -22.85
N PRO A 16 8.61 -13.15 -23.01
CA PRO A 16 7.99 -11.84 -23.05
C PRO A 16 8.23 -11.16 -21.71
N ALA A 17 8.84 -9.97 -21.75
CA ALA A 17 8.89 -9.11 -20.58
C ALA A 17 7.45 -8.74 -20.23
N ALA A 18 6.95 -9.21 -19.08
CA ALA A 18 5.70 -8.72 -18.55
C ALA A 18 5.90 -7.23 -18.23
N VAL A 19 5.17 -6.35 -18.94
CA VAL A 19 5.13 -4.94 -18.60
C VAL A 19 4.42 -4.81 -17.24
N ALA A 20 5.15 -4.31 -16.24
CA ALA A 20 4.56 -3.90 -14.98
C ALA A 20 3.79 -2.60 -15.22
N GLU A 21 2.54 -2.74 -15.63
CA GLU A 21 1.65 -1.61 -15.87
C GLU A 21 0.96 -1.23 -14.56
N ALA A 22 1.07 0.04 -14.19
CA ALA A 22 0.35 0.61 -13.07
C ALA A 22 -1.17 0.44 -13.28
N ARG A 23 -1.95 0.39 -12.20
CA ARG A 23 -3.41 0.21 -12.25
C ARG A 23 -4.16 1.48 -11.84
N PRO A 24 -3.91 2.64 -12.49
CA PRO A 24 -4.48 3.91 -12.06
C PRO A 24 -6.01 3.95 -12.18
N PHE A 25 -6.61 3.08 -13.00
CA PHE A 25 -8.06 3.00 -13.13
C PHE A 25 -8.76 2.65 -11.80
N ARG A 26 -8.08 1.95 -10.89
CA ARG A 26 -8.66 1.53 -9.60
C ARG A 26 -8.94 2.68 -8.65
N VAL A 27 -8.26 3.80 -8.86
CA VAL A 27 -8.58 5.04 -8.15
C VAL A 27 -10.00 5.49 -8.45
N GLY A 28 -10.56 5.13 -9.62
CA GLY A 28 -11.96 5.37 -9.97
C GLY A 28 -12.94 4.30 -9.49
N ASP A 29 -12.46 3.22 -8.86
CA ASP A 29 -13.32 2.16 -8.31
C ASP A 29 -13.74 2.44 -6.85
N ILE A 30 -13.32 3.57 -6.28
CA ILE A 30 -13.64 4.03 -4.92
C ILE A 30 -14.14 5.49 -4.96
N PRO A 31 -15.05 5.91 -4.06
CA PRO A 31 -15.53 7.30 -4.04
C PRO A 31 -14.39 8.25 -3.71
N ASN A 32 -14.36 9.41 -4.36
CA ASN A 32 -13.33 10.45 -4.15
C ASN A 32 -11.87 9.94 -4.29
N GLY A 33 -11.64 8.79 -4.92
CA GLY A 33 -10.30 8.21 -4.99
C GLY A 33 -9.29 9.13 -5.67
N ASP A 34 -9.74 9.98 -6.61
CA ASP A 34 -8.89 10.96 -7.30
C ASP A 34 -8.24 12.00 -6.38
N LYS A 35 -8.77 12.21 -5.16
CA LYS A 35 -8.24 13.19 -4.20
C LYS A 35 -6.84 12.82 -3.71
N ASN A 36 -6.66 11.58 -3.25
CA ASN A 36 -5.33 11.06 -2.83
C ASN A 36 -4.68 10.20 -3.93
N GLY A 37 -5.44 9.85 -4.97
CA GLY A 37 -4.96 9.10 -6.12
C GLY A 37 -4.44 7.72 -5.72
N CYS A 38 -3.21 7.42 -6.15
CA CYS A 38 -2.53 6.17 -5.81
C CYS A 38 -2.29 6.00 -4.31
N LEU A 39 -2.22 7.10 -3.55
CA LEU A 39 -1.86 7.07 -2.13
C LEU A 39 -2.94 6.47 -1.23
N ASN A 40 -4.18 6.34 -1.71
CA ASN A 40 -5.19 5.55 -1.01
C ASN A 40 -4.69 4.11 -0.82
N CYS A 41 -4.15 3.49 -1.88
CA CYS A 41 -3.78 2.08 -1.88
C CYS A 41 -2.27 1.83 -1.68
N HIS A 42 -1.44 2.85 -1.75
CA HIS A 42 0.02 2.72 -1.80
C HIS A 42 0.69 3.72 -0.87
N GLY A 43 1.73 3.28 -0.16
CA GLY A 43 2.52 4.18 0.70
C GLY A 43 3.43 5.13 -0.09
N ASP A 44 3.43 5.03 -1.43
CA ASP A 44 4.15 5.91 -2.32
C ASP A 44 3.44 6.05 -3.67
N THR A 45 3.83 7.05 -4.46
CA THR A 45 3.22 7.30 -5.78
C THR A 45 3.69 6.33 -6.86
N LYS A 46 4.67 5.47 -6.58
CA LYS A 46 5.24 4.47 -7.50
C LYS A 46 4.53 3.11 -7.37
N GLY A 47 3.72 2.94 -6.33
CA GLY A 47 3.05 1.70 -6.00
C GLY A 47 4.01 0.61 -5.51
N SER A 48 5.16 0.99 -4.92
CA SER A 48 6.18 0.03 -4.48
C SER A 48 5.74 -0.70 -3.21
N THR A 49 5.03 0.02 -2.34
CA THR A 49 4.43 -0.51 -1.13
C THR A 49 2.92 -0.44 -1.21
N ARG A 50 2.25 -1.15 -0.31
CA ARG A 50 0.81 -1.14 -0.17
C ARG A 50 0.46 -0.72 1.23
N THR A 51 -0.52 0.17 1.35
CA THR A 51 -1.18 0.44 2.64
C THR A 51 -2.03 -0.76 3.03
N ASP A 52 -2.52 -0.77 4.26
CA ASP A 52 -3.46 -1.80 4.70
C ASP A 52 -4.77 -1.70 3.91
N PHE A 53 -5.28 -0.48 3.64
CA PHE A 53 -6.37 -0.27 2.70
C PHE A 53 -6.11 -0.85 1.31
N GLY A 54 -4.94 -0.60 0.73
CA GLY A 54 -4.62 -1.18 -0.56
C GLY A 54 -4.56 -2.70 -0.52
N SER A 55 -4.21 -3.30 0.62
CA SER A 55 -4.20 -4.74 0.82
C SER A 55 -5.60 -5.31 0.92
N ASP A 56 -6.50 -4.66 1.64
CA ASP A 56 -7.91 -5.00 1.66
C ASP A 56 -8.56 -4.83 0.29
N ALA A 57 -8.28 -3.73 -0.42
CA ALA A 57 -8.75 -3.51 -1.78
C ALA A 57 -8.27 -4.61 -2.74
N GLN A 58 -7.09 -5.18 -2.55
CA GLN A 58 -6.63 -6.34 -3.31
C GLN A 58 -7.43 -7.62 -2.98
N ASN A 59 -7.88 -7.78 -1.73
CA ASN A 59 -8.69 -8.92 -1.32
C ASN A 59 -10.12 -8.82 -1.88
N PHE A 60 -10.63 -7.61 -2.10
CA PHE A 60 -11.95 -7.34 -2.68
C PHE A 60 -11.88 -6.95 -4.15
N LEU A 61 -11.20 -7.76 -4.97
CA LEU A 61 -11.20 -7.58 -6.42
C LEU A 61 -12.28 -8.43 -7.09
N THR A 62 -13.04 -7.81 -7.98
CA THR A 62 -14.09 -8.46 -8.78
C THR A 62 -13.85 -8.30 -10.28
N GLY A 63 -14.59 -9.11 -11.06
CA GLY A 63 -14.41 -9.24 -12.51
C GLY A 63 -13.59 -10.46 -12.90
N GLY A 64 -13.81 -10.93 -14.13
CA GLY A 64 -13.08 -12.07 -14.69
C GLY A 64 -11.71 -11.66 -15.25
N GLY A 65 -10.81 -12.63 -15.38
CA GLY A 65 -9.46 -12.41 -15.93
C GLY A 65 -8.37 -12.41 -14.86
N GLY A 66 -7.19 -11.91 -15.23
CA GLY A 66 -6.09 -11.75 -14.28
C GLY A 66 -6.31 -10.56 -13.35
N VAL A 67 -5.65 -10.57 -12.19
CA VAL A 67 -5.68 -9.46 -11.21
C VAL A 67 -5.38 -8.11 -11.86
N GLN A 68 -4.66 -8.06 -12.98
CA GLN A 68 -4.34 -6.82 -13.69
C GLN A 68 -5.54 -6.07 -14.26
N VAL A 69 -6.67 -6.74 -14.47
CA VAL A 69 -7.88 -6.16 -15.10
C VAL A 69 -9.10 -6.18 -14.17
N GLN A 70 -8.94 -6.66 -12.95
CA GLN A 70 -10.00 -6.69 -11.96
C GLN A 70 -10.18 -5.33 -11.28
N HIS A 71 -11.41 -5.04 -10.91
CA HIS A 71 -11.86 -3.79 -10.29
C HIS A 71 -12.05 -3.98 -8.78
N VAL A 72 -11.91 -2.91 -8.01
CA VAL A 72 -12.23 -2.94 -6.57
C VAL A 72 -13.74 -3.07 -6.39
N ASP A 73 -14.16 -4.02 -5.56
CA ASP A 73 -15.52 -4.12 -5.06
C ASP A 73 -15.65 -3.27 -3.80
N TRP A 74 -16.23 -2.08 -3.98
CA TRP A 74 -16.33 -1.09 -2.92
C TRP A 74 -17.25 -1.52 -1.77
N ALA A 75 -18.33 -2.25 -2.05
CA ALA A 75 -19.34 -2.58 -1.05
C ALA A 75 -18.78 -3.34 0.19
N PRO A 76 -17.97 -4.40 0.04
CA PRO A 76 -17.34 -5.07 1.18
C PRO A 76 -16.14 -4.30 1.76
N LEU A 77 -15.51 -3.40 1.00
CA LEU A 77 -14.36 -2.61 1.44
C LEU A 77 -14.77 -1.39 2.28
N CYS A 78 -15.87 -0.74 1.92
CA CYS A 78 -16.37 0.49 2.53
C CYS A 78 -16.54 0.45 4.07
N PRO A 79 -17.11 -0.60 4.68
CA PRO A 79 -17.35 -0.61 6.12
C PRO A 79 -16.11 -0.99 6.94
N LEU A 80 -14.99 -1.34 6.30
CA LEU A 80 -13.75 -1.67 7.00
C LEU A 80 -13.07 -0.39 7.49
N ASP A 81 -12.37 -0.53 8.61
CA ASP A 81 -11.36 0.40 9.10
C ASP A 81 -10.01 -0.26 8.79
N SER A 82 -9.44 0.10 7.64
CA SER A 82 -8.32 -0.63 7.09
C SER A 82 -6.98 -0.25 7.72
N ASP A 83 -6.81 1.01 8.14
CA ASP A 83 -5.57 1.50 8.75
C ASP A 83 -5.65 1.60 10.29
N GLY A 84 -6.81 1.37 10.89
CA GLY A 84 -6.99 1.15 12.32
C GLY A 84 -7.16 2.43 13.13
N ASP A 85 -7.59 3.52 12.51
CA ASP A 85 -7.85 4.81 13.14
C ASP A 85 -9.31 4.96 13.61
N GLY A 86 -10.10 3.89 13.61
CA GLY A 86 -11.50 3.94 14.06
C GLY A 86 -12.45 4.68 13.09
N TRP A 87 -11.95 5.22 11.98
CA TRP A 87 -12.75 5.65 10.85
C TRP A 87 -12.86 4.52 9.84
N THR A 88 -14.06 4.36 9.26
CA THR A 88 -14.22 3.40 8.18
C THR A 88 -13.80 4.06 6.88
N ASN A 89 -13.27 3.27 5.95
CA ASN A 89 -12.94 3.66 4.59
C ASN A 89 -14.05 4.52 3.94
N GLY A 90 -15.31 4.14 4.19
CA GLY A 90 -16.50 4.90 3.78
C GLY A 90 -16.58 6.29 4.38
N LYS A 91 -16.42 6.45 5.70
CA LYS A 91 -16.44 7.77 6.33
C LYS A 91 -15.33 8.67 5.80
N GLU A 92 -14.16 8.11 5.56
CA GLU A 92 -12.99 8.85 5.09
C GLU A 92 -13.11 9.28 3.63
N LEU A 93 -13.62 8.41 2.77
CA LEU A 93 -13.81 8.71 1.34
C LEU A 93 -15.15 9.41 1.02
N GLY A 94 -15.94 9.75 2.05
CA GLY A 94 -17.16 10.55 1.92
C GLY A 94 -18.43 9.75 1.63
N ASP A 95 -18.42 8.44 1.81
CA ASP A 95 -19.56 7.51 1.71
C ASP A 95 -19.81 6.78 3.04
N PRO A 96 -20.20 7.49 4.12
CA PRO A 96 -20.34 6.90 5.46
C PRO A 96 -21.42 5.82 5.56
N ASP A 97 -22.42 5.85 4.67
CA ASP A 97 -23.53 4.90 4.64
C ASP A 97 -23.27 3.72 3.67
N CYS A 98 -22.09 3.65 3.04
CA CYS A 98 -21.71 2.62 2.06
C CYS A 98 -22.73 2.43 0.93
N THR A 99 -23.18 3.55 0.36
CA THR A 99 -24.20 3.60 -0.69
C THR A 99 -23.64 3.88 -2.08
N TRP A 100 -22.41 4.37 -2.17
CA TRP A 100 -21.78 4.68 -3.44
C TRP A 100 -21.47 3.41 -4.22
N THR A 101 -21.62 3.47 -5.54
CA THR A 101 -21.22 2.39 -6.45
C THR A 101 -20.34 2.92 -7.57
N SER A 102 -19.46 2.07 -8.11
CA SER A 102 -18.53 2.47 -9.16
C SER A 102 -19.25 3.10 -10.36
N GLY A 103 -18.85 4.33 -10.70
CA GLY A 103 -19.46 5.16 -11.74
C GLY A 103 -20.42 6.24 -11.22
N ASP A 104 -20.82 6.19 -9.94
CA ASP A 104 -21.59 7.25 -9.31
C ASP A 104 -20.74 8.52 -9.14
N PRO A 105 -21.36 9.71 -9.18
CA PRO A 105 -20.66 10.95 -8.87
C PRO A 105 -20.09 10.91 -7.44
N ASN A 106 -18.87 11.44 -7.29
CA ASN A 106 -18.23 11.55 -5.99
C ASN A 106 -19.11 12.32 -4.98
N PRO A 107 -19.30 11.79 -3.76
CA PRO A 107 -20.00 12.51 -2.70
C PRO A 107 -19.32 13.84 -2.37
N ASN A 108 -20.11 14.88 -2.11
CA ASN A 108 -19.60 16.17 -1.65
C ASN A 108 -19.32 16.11 -0.14
N ALA A 109 -18.14 15.62 0.22
CA ALA A 109 -17.69 15.45 1.60
C ALA A 109 -16.24 15.93 1.78
N PHE A 110 -15.82 16.06 3.04
CA PHE A 110 -14.40 16.07 3.36
C PHE A 110 -13.83 14.68 3.09
N VAL A 111 -12.65 14.64 2.50
CA VAL A 111 -12.01 13.40 2.05
C VAL A 111 -10.69 13.25 2.76
N TRP A 112 -10.48 12.05 3.27
CA TRP A 112 -9.28 11.64 3.95
C TRP A 112 -8.65 10.43 3.27
N ASN A 113 -7.52 9.93 3.81
CA ASN A 113 -6.75 8.87 3.18
C ASN A 113 -6.91 7.57 3.97
N PRO A 114 -7.68 6.59 3.46
CA PRO A 114 -8.03 5.37 4.19
C PRO A 114 -6.89 4.40 4.43
N GLY A 115 -5.70 4.72 3.92
CA GLY A 115 -4.48 3.96 4.16
C GLY A 115 -3.46 4.68 5.02
N ASP A 116 -3.82 5.79 5.66
CA ASP A 116 -2.94 6.59 6.52
C ASP A 116 -3.66 6.91 7.84
N PRO A 117 -3.29 6.24 8.96
CA PRO A 117 -3.99 6.36 10.24
C PRO A 117 -3.77 7.70 10.96
N ASN A 118 -3.17 8.68 10.30
CA ASN A 118 -3.07 10.06 10.78
C ASN A 118 -3.81 11.05 9.87
N SER A 119 -4.44 10.54 8.81
CA SER A 119 -5.22 11.32 7.87
C SER A 119 -6.70 11.11 8.18
N HIS A 120 -7.18 11.72 9.26
CA HIS A 120 -8.60 11.78 9.63
C HIS A 120 -8.82 13.06 10.45
N PRO A 121 -10.07 13.49 10.72
CA PRO A 121 -10.30 14.60 11.62
C PRO A 121 -9.77 14.24 13.01
N LEU A 122 -8.92 15.11 13.56
CA LEU A 122 -8.54 14.97 14.96
C LEU A 122 -9.80 14.97 15.83
N PRO A 123 -9.91 14.06 16.82
CA PRO A 123 -11.04 14.05 17.75
C PRO A 123 -11.15 15.43 18.40
N VAL A 124 -12.37 15.98 18.43
CA VAL A 124 -12.62 17.31 19.00
C VAL A 124 -12.84 17.13 20.48
N CYS A 125 -11.82 17.43 21.27
CA CYS A 125 -11.92 17.32 22.71
C CYS A 125 -12.93 18.30 23.35
N ASP A 126 -13.57 17.87 24.43
CA ASP A 126 -14.54 18.65 25.24
C ASP A 126 -15.80 19.04 24.44
N ASN A 127 -16.20 18.18 23.52
CA ASN A 127 -17.42 18.29 22.73
C ASN A 127 -18.61 17.53 23.36
N GLY A 128 -18.36 16.73 24.40
CA GLY A 128 -19.36 15.96 25.15
C GLY A 128 -19.76 14.63 24.49
N LYS A 129 -18.99 14.14 23.51
CA LYS A 129 -19.11 12.81 22.90
C LYS A 129 -17.73 12.17 22.78
N LEU A 130 -17.63 10.89 23.12
CA LEU A 130 -16.42 10.11 22.89
C LEU A 130 -16.29 9.75 21.40
N ASP A 131 -15.40 10.43 20.68
CA ASP A 131 -15.08 10.15 19.28
C ASP A 131 -14.17 8.90 19.14
N ALA A 132 -14.05 8.33 17.93
CA ALA A 132 -13.41 7.02 17.72
C ALA A 132 -11.92 6.95 18.17
N ASP A 133 -11.18 8.05 18.00
CA ASP A 133 -9.76 8.19 18.39
C ASP A 133 -9.54 8.93 19.70
N GLU A 134 -10.63 9.21 20.41
CA GLU A 134 -10.57 9.94 21.66
C GLU A 134 -10.44 8.95 22.82
N PRO A 135 -9.35 8.98 23.59
CA PRO A 135 -9.19 8.06 24.72
C PRO A 135 -10.23 8.36 25.81
N CYS A 136 -10.69 9.60 25.91
CA CYS A 136 -11.67 10.02 26.89
C CYS A 136 -12.30 11.37 26.56
N GLU A 137 -13.52 11.59 27.03
CA GLU A 137 -14.30 12.83 26.93
C GLU A 137 -15.00 13.08 28.28
N GLY A 138 -14.44 13.99 29.07
CA GLY A 138 -14.93 14.29 30.42
C GLY A 138 -14.96 13.04 31.33
N SER A 139 -16.14 12.44 31.49
CA SER A 139 -16.35 11.18 32.23
C SER A 139 -16.60 9.96 31.35
N MET A 140 -16.71 10.13 30.03
CA MET A 140 -16.77 9.03 29.07
C MET A 140 -15.34 8.61 28.80
N LEU A 141 -14.98 7.37 29.14
CA LEU A 141 -13.64 6.84 28.93
C LEU A 141 -13.74 5.68 27.95
N SER A 142 -12.79 5.56 27.02
CA SER A 142 -12.69 4.37 26.17
C SER A 142 -12.29 3.13 26.98
N GLU A 143 -11.67 3.35 28.15
CA GLU A 143 -11.25 2.33 29.11
C GLU A 143 -11.90 2.55 30.49
N THR A 144 -12.13 1.47 31.25
CA THR A 144 -12.95 1.55 32.48
C THR A 144 -12.23 2.11 33.71
N ASP A 145 -10.94 1.86 33.87
CA ASP A 145 -10.17 2.23 35.07
C ASP A 145 -8.65 2.18 34.82
N CYS A 146 -7.87 2.56 35.84
CA CYS A 146 -6.40 2.52 35.79
C CYS A 146 -5.85 1.10 35.53
N ALA A 147 -6.59 0.04 35.91
CA ALA A 147 -6.12 -1.33 35.78
C ALA A 147 -6.19 -1.78 34.31
N SER A 148 -7.24 -1.36 33.58
CA SER A 148 -7.39 -1.63 32.14
C SER A 148 -6.25 -1.05 31.30
N VAL A 149 -5.69 0.08 31.72
CA VAL A 149 -4.57 0.77 31.03
C VAL A 149 -3.19 0.44 31.62
N GLY A 150 -3.11 -0.53 32.54
CA GLY A 150 -1.83 -0.95 33.12
C GLY A 150 -1.18 0.10 34.04
N ALA A 151 -1.97 0.97 34.66
CA ALA A 151 -1.54 1.99 35.61
C ALA A 151 -1.89 1.61 37.08
N GLY A 152 -2.06 0.30 37.35
CA GLY A 152 -2.44 -0.20 38.67
C GLY A 152 -3.90 0.07 39.03
N GLU A 153 -4.21 0.22 40.31
CA GLU A 153 -5.57 0.46 40.80
C GLU A 153 -5.86 1.97 40.84
N GLY A 154 -7.14 2.36 40.72
CA GLY A 154 -7.55 3.76 40.89
C GLY A 154 -8.65 4.19 39.94
N THR A 155 -8.96 5.49 39.96
CA THR A 155 -9.92 6.10 39.06
C THR A 155 -9.17 6.81 37.94
N LEU A 156 -9.41 6.36 36.71
CA LEU A 156 -8.91 7.00 35.50
C LEU A 156 -9.78 8.23 35.20
N ALA A 157 -9.17 9.35 34.85
CA ALA A 157 -9.88 10.57 34.51
C ALA A 157 -9.45 11.08 33.12
N CYS A 158 -10.11 12.12 32.64
CA CYS A 158 -9.80 12.76 31.38
C CYS A 158 -9.35 14.20 31.57
N THR A 159 -8.29 14.60 30.85
CA THR A 159 -7.91 16.02 30.77
C THR A 159 -8.75 16.76 29.74
N ALA A 160 -8.70 18.10 29.79
CA ALA A 160 -9.31 18.97 28.77
C ALA A 160 -8.61 18.91 27.39
N ASP A 161 -7.52 18.14 27.28
CA ASP A 161 -6.84 17.85 26.01
C ASP A 161 -7.07 16.38 25.59
N CYS A 162 -8.06 15.71 26.19
CA CYS A 162 -8.49 14.35 25.90
C CYS A 162 -7.33 13.37 25.96
N LYS A 163 -6.61 13.45 27.09
CA LYS A 163 -5.60 12.48 27.51
C LYS A 163 -6.07 11.85 28.80
N PHE A 164 -5.74 10.58 28.97
CA PHE A 164 -5.91 9.95 30.26
C PHE A 164 -5.10 10.69 31.33
N ASP A 165 -5.80 11.09 32.39
CA ASP A 165 -5.21 11.61 33.61
C ASP A 165 -4.99 10.46 34.57
N TYR A 166 -3.72 10.09 34.72
CA TYR A 166 -3.26 9.03 35.61
C TYR A 166 -3.01 9.50 37.05
N SER A 167 -3.32 10.75 37.39
CA SER A 167 -3.09 11.29 38.75
C SER A 167 -3.89 10.55 39.83
N GLY A 168 -5.00 9.90 39.45
CA GLY A 168 -5.81 9.04 40.31
C GLY A 168 -5.36 7.58 40.37
N CYS A 169 -4.32 7.20 39.61
CA CYS A 169 -3.82 5.84 39.52
C CYS A 169 -2.70 5.57 40.54
N SER A 170 -2.61 4.32 41.02
CA SER A 170 -1.61 3.91 42.00
C SER A 170 -0.21 3.72 41.42
N GLU A 171 -0.11 3.49 40.11
CA GLU A 171 1.14 3.29 39.38
C GLU A 171 1.21 4.26 38.19
N PRO A 172 2.42 4.67 37.77
CA PRO A 172 2.56 5.41 36.51
C PRO A 172 2.11 4.51 35.34
N PRO A 173 1.56 5.11 34.25
CA PRO A 173 1.22 4.35 33.05
C PRO A 173 2.45 3.62 32.54
N GLY A 174 2.39 2.29 32.50
CA GLY A 174 3.55 1.43 32.30
C GLY A 174 3.53 0.69 30.96
N ASP A 175 4.35 1.18 30.03
CA ASP A 175 5.17 0.47 29.05
C ASP A 175 4.92 -1.05 28.89
N ALA A 176 3.81 -1.44 28.27
CA ALA A 176 3.55 -2.82 27.86
C ALA A 176 3.56 -3.00 26.33
N ALA A 177 4.45 -2.33 25.60
CA ALA A 177 4.87 -2.71 24.23
C ALA A 177 6.05 -1.86 23.70
N SER A 178 7.28 -2.19 24.09
CA SER A 178 8.44 -1.96 23.20
C SER A 178 9.05 -3.30 22.85
N SER A 179 8.44 -3.96 21.88
CA SER A 179 9.08 -5.00 21.08
C SER A 179 9.10 -4.53 19.63
N GLY A 180 10.17 -3.82 19.29
CA GLY A 180 10.82 -3.87 17.98
C GLY A 180 10.04 -3.33 16.77
N GLY A 181 10.07 -2.02 16.56
CA GLY A 181 9.94 -1.46 15.21
C GLY A 181 11.33 -1.38 14.56
N PRO A 182 11.58 -1.97 13.37
CA PRO A 182 12.81 -1.71 12.66
C PRO A 182 12.86 -0.26 12.16
N ASP A 183 13.94 0.40 12.55
CA ASP A 183 14.49 1.62 11.98
C ASP A 183 14.62 1.48 10.44
N PHE A 184 13.76 2.16 9.70
CA PHE A 184 13.90 2.33 8.26
C PHE A 184 14.59 3.65 7.97
N THR A 185 15.91 3.57 7.78
CA THR A 185 16.73 4.65 7.26
C THR A 185 16.24 5.03 5.84
N ALA A 186 15.97 6.32 5.67
CA ALA A 186 15.60 6.93 4.40
C ALA A 186 16.75 6.85 3.39
N GLY A 187 16.43 6.38 2.18
CA GLY A 187 17.31 6.37 1.01
C GLY A 187 16.67 7.09 -0.17
N GLU A 188 17.10 8.34 -0.33
CA GLU A 188 17.32 9.16 -1.55
C GLU A 188 16.53 8.88 -2.86
N GLU A 189 15.74 9.90 -3.20
CA GLU A 189 15.52 10.60 -4.49
C GLU A 189 15.07 9.87 -5.80
N GLU A 190 14.25 10.65 -6.51
CA GLU A 190 13.86 10.64 -7.94
C GLU A 190 12.65 9.79 -8.41
N GLY A 191 11.64 10.50 -8.95
CA GLY A 191 10.85 10.01 -10.11
C GLY A 191 9.35 9.70 -9.95
N GLY A 192 8.52 10.74 -9.78
CA GLY A 192 7.16 11.04 -10.30
C GLY A 192 6.08 10.00 -10.65
N CYS A 193 4.83 10.31 -10.25
CA CYS A 193 3.58 10.04 -11.00
C CYS A 193 2.70 11.31 -10.99
N ASN A 194 2.42 11.87 -12.17
CA ASN A 194 1.45 12.96 -12.38
C ASN A 194 0.20 12.38 -13.07
N SER A 195 -0.98 12.87 -12.71
CA SER A 195 -2.32 12.42 -13.12
C SER A 195 -2.65 12.55 -14.62
N THR A 196 -1.67 12.84 -15.47
CA THR A 196 -1.87 13.09 -16.91
C THR A 196 -0.87 12.44 -17.86
N GLY A 197 -0.08 11.41 -17.46
CA GLY A 197 0.97 10.88 -18.34
C GLY A 197 1.22 9.38 -18.25
N LEU A 198 1.08 8.70 -19.40
CA LEU A 198 1.51 7.33 -19.68
C LEU A 198 2.88 7.02 -19.05
N GLY A 199 2.94 5.98 -18.21
CA GLY A 199 4.15 5.57 -17.49
C GLY A 199 5.31 5.21 -18.43
N ALA A 200 6.53 5.59 -18.05
CA ALA A 200 7.74 5.32 -18.80
C ALA A 200 8.15 3.82 -18.68
N PRO A 201 8.72 3.21 -19.74
CA PRO A 201 9.21 1.83 -19.69
C PRO A 201 10.50 1.72 -18.87
N GLY A 202 10.50 0.81 -17.88
CA GLY A 202 11.64 0.53 -17.01
C GLY A 202 12.86 -0.02 -17.77
N GLY A 203 14.03 0.54 -17.47
CA GLY A 203 15.31 0.17 -18.07
C GLY A 203 15.90 -1.12 -17.50
N GLY A 204 16.20 -2.08 -18.36
CA GLY A 204 16.99 -3.25 -17.98
C GLY A 204 17.32 -4.10 -19.20
N THR A 205 18.58 -4.54 -19.29
CA THR A 205 19.13 -5.56 -20.23
C THR A 205 19.88 -5.10 -21.49
N ALA A 206 20.55 -3.94 -21.51
CA ALA A 206 21.53 -3.65 -22.57
C ALA A 206 22.90 -4.38 -22.40
N ALA A 207 23.20 -4.96 -21.23
CA ALA A 207 24.57 -5.37 -20.89
C ALA A 207 24.96 -6.82 -21.23
N LEU A 208 24.02 -7.74 -21.49
CA LEU A 208 24.34 -9.17 -21.65
C LEU A 208 24.58 -9.64 -23.09
N ALA A 209 24.23 -8.83 -24.10
CA ALA A 209 24.37 -9.22 -25.51
C ALA A 209 25.84 -9.21 -26.03
N ALA A 210 26.75 -8.47 -25.37
CA ALA A 210 28.12 -8.28 -25.87
C ALA A 210 29.07 -9.47 -25.59
N ALA A 211 28.83 -10.26 -24.54
CA ALA A 211 29.75 -11.33 -24.13
C ALA A 211 29.70 -12.58 -25.04
N PHE A 212 28.53 -12.89 -25.61
CA PHE A 212 28.35 -14.11 -26.43
C PHE A 212 28.84 -13.95 -27.89
N GLY A 213 28.86 -12.73 -28.43
CA GLY A 213 29.35 -12.48 -29.80
C GLY A 213 30.84 -12.76 -30.00
N LEU A 214 31.67 -12.46 -28.98
CA LEU A 214 33.12 -12.67 -29.02
C LEU A 214 33.51 -14.16 -28.97
N ALA A 215 32.74 -15.00 -28.28
CA ALA A 215 32.98 -16.44 -28.21
C ALA A 215 32.67 -17.13 -29.56
N ILE A 216 31.60 -16.73 -30.24
CA ILE A 216 31.21 -17.28 -31.54
C ILE A 216 32.20 -16.85 -32.63
N HIS A 217 32.65 -15.59 -32.64
CA HIS A 217 33.65 -15.12 -33.61
C HIS A 217 35.00 -15.83 -33.44
N ARG A 218 35.44 -16.07 -32.19
CA ARG A 218 36.67 -16.83 -31.90
C ARG A 218 36.57 -18.29 -32.32
N TRP A 219 35.40 -18.92 -32.23
CA TRP A 219 35.21 -20.31 -32.68
C TRP A 219 35.21 -20.44 -34.22
N ILE A 220 34.56 -19.52 -34.93
CA ILE A 220 34.49 -19.51 -36.40
C ILE A 220 35.89 -19.27 -37.02
N THR A 221 36.67 -18.35 -36.46
CA THR A 221 38.01 -18.04 -36.95
C THR A 221 39.00 -19.19 -36.73
N ARG A 222 38.88 -19.94 -35.61
CA ARG A 222 39.72 -21.11 -35.32
C ARG A 222 39.44 -22.28 -36.27
N ARG A 223 38.18 -22.50 -36.67
CA ARG A 223 37.82 -23.55 -37.65
C ARG A 223 38.30 -23.25 -39.07
N ARG A 224 38.35 -21.98 -39.47
CA ARG A 224 38.85 -21.60 -40.81
C ARG A 224 40.36 -21.79 -40.99
N ARG A 225 41.15 -21.77 -39.90
CA ARG A 225 42.61 -22.07 -39.97
C ARG A 225 42.91 -23.56 -40.15
N ILE A 226 42.09 -24.44 -39.59
CA ILE A 226 42.31 -25.90 -39.67
C ILE A 226 41.97 -26.44 -41.07
N ALA A 227 41.07 -25.78 -41.80
CA ALA A 227 40.66 -26.20 -43.15
C ALA A 227 41.59 -25.72 -44.29
N ARG A 228 42.71 -25.06 -43.97
CA ARG A 228 43.68 -24.54 -44.95
C ARG A 228 45.11 -25.07 -44.74
N GLY A 229 45.28 -26.11 -43.92
CA GLY A 229 46.55 -26.82 -43.70
C GLY A 229 46.45 -28.25 -44.20
#